data_AF-A0A4Q9RE52-F1
#
_entry.id   AF-A0A4Q9RE52-F1
#
_cell.length_a   1.000
_cell.length_b   1.000
_cell.length_c   1.000
_cell.angle_alpha   90.00
_cell.angle_beta   90.00
_cell.angle_gamma   90.00
#
_symmetry.space_group_name_H-M   'P 1'
#
loop_
_entity.id
_entity.type
_entity.pdbx_description
1 polymer ?
#
loop_
_entity_poly.entity_id
_entity_poly.type
_entity_poly.pdbx_seq_one_letter_code
_entity_poly.pdbx_strand_id
1 'polypeptide(L)'
;MTIRCLICNSSVILSQEEAQAIALLIGLLEGFLKGIQGASSATPGGAVASPLGHTLSMMVEGISGAASNWADTQDFAREHRKYHFMGYDRLCLRCGALFDDSPNVESPPDG
;
A
#
# COMPACT_ATOMS: atom_id res chain seq x y z
N MET A 1 -9.59 -16.65 15.77
CA MET A 1 -8.67 -16.34 16.89
C MET A 1 -8.26 -14.88 16.78
N THR A 2 -8.16 -14.13 17.89
CA THR A 2 -7.64 -12.75 17.84
C THR A 2 -6.14 -12.80 18.09
N ILE A 3 -5.35 -12.41 17.10
CA ILE A 3 -3.89 -12.37 17.21
C ILE A 3 -3.54 -11.18 18.11
N ARG A 4 -2.58 -11.38 19.02
CA ARG A 4 -2.11 -10.35 19.96
C ARG A 4 -0.60 -10.39 20.09
N CYS A 5 0.01 -9.23 20.26
CA CYS A 5 1.45 -9.14 20.49
C CYS A 5 1.78 -9.70 21.88
N LEU A 6 2.67 -10.69 21.96
CA LEU A 6 3.07 -11.29 23.23
C LEU A 6 3.88 -10.34 24.14
N ILE A 7 4.48 -9.28 23.57
CA ILE A 7 5.30 -8.32 24.33
C ILE A 7 4.43 -7.27 25.03
N CYS A 8 3.44 -6.71 24.33
CA CYS A 8 2.64 -5.59 24.85
C CYS A 8 1.14 -5.88 24.96
N ASN A 9 0.72 -7.13 24.71
CA ASN A 9 -0.68 -7.60 24.70
C ASN A 9 -1.63 -6.74 23.84
N SER A 10 -1.08 -6.06 22.82
CA SER A 10 -1.86 -5.23 21.91
C SER A 10 -2.48 -6.07 20.79
N SER A 11 -3.71 -5.72 20.42
CA SER A 11 -4.39 -6.24 19.22
C SER A 11 -4.08 -5.43 17.96
N VAL A 12 -3.28 -4.36 18.07
CA VAL A 12 -2.91 -3.51 16.93
C VAL A 12 -1.71 -4.14 16.23
N ILE A 13 -2.02 -5.06 15.33
CA ILE A 13 -1.07 -5.84 14.55
C ILE A 13 -1.34 -5.59 13.08
N LEU A 14 -0.27 -5.44 12.31
CA LEU A 14 -0.30 -5.30 10.88
C LEU A 14 0.39 -6.53 10.26
N SER A 15 -0.30 -7.22 9.35
CA SER A 15 0.32 -8.30 8.57
C SER A 15 1.19 -7.74 7.45
N GLN A 16 2.10 -8.57 6.98
CA GLN A 16 2.97 -8.24 5.85
C GLN A 16 2.16 -7.98 4.57
N GLU A 17 1.06 -8.71 4.36
CA GLU A 17 0.14 -8.53 3.23
C GLU A 17 -0.64 -7.22 3.34
N GLU A 18 -1.16 -6.89 4.53
CA GLU A 18 -1.86 -5.63 4.79
C GLU A 18 -0.93 -4.43 4.58
N ALA A 19 0.30 -4.52 5.09
CA ALA A 19 1.31 -3.50 4.88
C ALA A 19 1.67 -3.33 3.39
N GLN A 20 1.79 -4.44 2.66
CA GLN A 20 2.04 -4.42 1.22
C GLN A 20 0.89 -3.76 0.47
N ALA A 21 -0.36 -4.08 0.81
CA ALA A 21 -1.54 -3.45 0.21
C ALA A 21 -1.57 -1.94 0.47
N ILE A 22 -1.25 -1.50 1.68
CA ILE A 22 -1.14 -0.07 2.02
C ILE A 22 -0.05 0.60 1.18
N ALA A 23 1.14 -0.02 1.06
CA ALA A 23 2.23 0.51 0.25
C ALA A 23 1.83 0.67 -1.23
N LEU A 24 1.15 -0.33 -1.80
CA LEU A 24 0.64 -0.27 -3.17
C LEU A 24 -0.37 0.86 -3.36
N LEU A 25 -1.31 1.04 -2.40
CA LEU A 25 -2.29 2.12 -2.45
C LEU A 25 -1.60 3.50 -2.41
N ILE A 26 -0.60 3.68 -1.57
CA ILE A 26 0.16 4.93 -1.48
C ILE A 26 0.85 5.23 -2.81
N GLY A 27 1.54 4.26 -3.40
CA GLY A 27 2.24 4.46 -4.68
C GLY A 27 1.30 4.71 -5.87
N LEU A 28 0.12 4.07 -5.88
CA LEU A 28 -0.93 4.35 -6.85
C LEU A 28 -1.48 5.77 -6.72
N LEU A 29 -1.74 6.23 -5.49
CA LEU A 29 -2.16 7.61 -5.24
C LEU A 29 -1.09 8.61 -5.65
N GLU A 30 0.18 8.33 -5.39
CA GLU A 30 1.29 9.19 -5.80
C GLU A 30 1.36 9.33 -7.33
N GLY A 31 1.29 8.20 -8.05
CA GLY A 31 1.26 8.19 -9.52
C GLY A 31 0.04 8.94 -10.06
N PHE A 32 -1.12 8.76 -9.43
CA PHE A 32 -2.35 9.48 -9.78
C PHE A 32 -2.21 11.00 -9.62
N LEU A 33 -1.69 11.45 -8.48
CA LEU A 33 -1.46 12.87 -8.21
C LEU A 33 -0.43 13.48 -9.18
N LYS A 34 0.65 12.76 -9.48
CA LYS A 34 1.64 13.17 -10.49
C LYS A 34 1.01 13.32 -11.87
N GLY A 35 0.15 12.39 -12.28
CA GLY A 35 -0.59 12.45 -13.55
C GLY A 35 -1.47 13.70 -13.66
N ILE A 36 -2.26 14.02 -12.62
CA ILE A 36 -3.10 15.23 -12.61
C ILE A 36 -2.27 16.52 -12.65
N GLN A 37 -1.15 16.57 -11.92
CA GLN A 37 -0.27 17.74 -11.91
C GLN A 37 0.41 17.95 -13.26
N GLY A 38 0.80 16.86 -13.95
CA GLY A 38 1.30 16.89 -15.32
C GLY A 38 0.28 17.46 -16.31
N ALA A 39 -0.98 17.03 -16.22
CA ALA A 39 -2.06 17.54 -17.05
C ALA A 39 -2.34 19.05 -16.86
N SER A 40 -2.26 19.50 -15.60
CA SER A 40 -2.51 20.90 -15.22
C SER A 40 -1.43 21.88 -15.75
N SER A 41 -0.21 21.39 -15.96
CA SER A 41 0.92 22.18 -16.46
C SER A 41 1.02 22.21 -17.99
N ALA A 42 0.37 21.26 -18.68
CA ALA A 42 0.42 21.10 -20.13
C ALA A 42 -0.61 21.92 -20.93
N THR A 43 -1.40 22.80 -20.29
CA THR A 43 -2.45 23.57 -21.00
C THR A 43 -2.06 25.05 -21.23
N PRO A 44 -1.19 25.38 -22.20
CA PRO A 44 -1.17 26.70 -22.82
C PRO A 44 -2.13 26.69 -24.03
N GLY A 45 -3.35 27.22 -23.85
CA GLY A 45 -4.14 27.76 -24.96
C GLY A 45 -5.14 26.86 -25.71
N GLY A 46 -5.49 25.67 -25.20
CA GLY A 46 -6.49 24.79 -25.83
C GLY A 46 -7.92 25.05 -25.34
N ALA A 47 -8.86 25.12 -26.30
CA ALA A 47 -10.30 25.40 -26.14
C ALA A 47 -10.92 24.99 -24.80
N VAL A 48 -11.76 25.87 -24.26
CA VAL A 48 -12.54 25.69 -23.02
C VAL A 48 -13.40 24.42 -23.14
N ALA A 49 -12.84 23.28 -22.74
CA ALA A 49 -13.60 22.08 -22.48
C ALA A 49 -14.61 22.43 -21.38
N SER A 50 -15.83 21.91 -21.49
CA SER A 50 -16.81 22.06 -20.42
C SER A 50 -16.17 21.63 -19.08
N PRO A 51 -16.59 22.20 -17.93
CA PRO A 51 -16.02 21.85 -16.63
C PRO A 51 -15.97 20.33 -16.38
N LEU A 52 -16.93 19.60 -16.94
CA LEU A 52 -17.01 18.14 -16.90
C LEU A 52 -15.95 17.47 -17.78
N GLY A 53 -15.71 17.97 -19.00
CA GLY A 53 -14.65 17.46 -19.89
C GLY A 53 -13.25 17.67 -19.32
N HIS A 54 -12.99 18.82 -18.70
CA HIS A 54 -11.73 19.08 -18.01
C HIS A 54 -11.52 18.12 -16.82
N THR A 55 -12.57 17.87 -16.03
CA THR A 55 -12.52 16.92 -14.90
C THR A 55 -12.26 15.48 -15.38
N LEU A 56 -12.92 15.05 -16.46
CA LEU A 56 -12.65 13.74 -17.06
C LEU A 56 -11.22 13.62 -17.58
N SER A 57 -10.70 14.66 -18.23
CA SER A 57 -9.31 14.67 -18.72
C SER A 57 -8.32 14.52 -17.56
N MET A 58 -8.52 15.24 -16.45
CA MET A 58 -7.68 15.07 -15.25
C MET A 58 -7.77 13.67 -14.66
N MET A 59 -8.96 13.05 -14.63
CA MET A 59 -9.10 11.67 -14.16
C MET A 59 -8.35 10.67 -15.06
N VAL A 60 -8.43 10.82 -16.37
CA VAL A 60 -7.72 9.96 -17.33
C VAL A 60 -6.22 10.10 -17.16
N GLU A 61 -5.71 11.33 -17.05
CA GLU A 61 -4.28 11.60 -16.81
C GLU A 61 -3.81 11.08 -15.46
N GLY A 62 -4.64 11.19 -14.42
CA GLY A 62 -4.39 10.56 -13.13
C GLY A 62 -4.28 9.04 -13.24
N ILE A 63 -5.23 8.38 -13.92
CA ILE A 63 -5.18 6.91 -14.10
C ILE A 63 -3.94 6.50 -14.91
N SER A 64 -3.60 7.27 -15.95
CA SER A 64 -2.39 7.07 -16.74
C SER A 64 -1.10 7.22 -15.90
N GLY A 65 -1.06 8.23 -15.03
CA GLY A 65 0.01 8.44 -14.07
C GLY A 65 0.14 7.28 -13.07
N ALA A 66 -0.98 6.78 -12.53
CA ALA A 66 -0.97 5.62 -11.65
C ALA A 66 -0.49 4.34 -12.35
N ALA A 67 -0.93 4.12 -13.60
CA ALA A 67 -0.54 2.96 -14.40
C ALA A 67 0.96 3.01 -14.78
N SER A 68 1.47 4.17 -15.16
CA SER A 68 2.90 4.34 -15.48
C SER A 68 3.81 4.19 -14.26
N ASN A 69 3.34 4.57 -13.06
CA ASN A 69 4.05 4.40 -11.79
C ASN A 69 3.92 2.99 -11.18
N TRP A 70 3.27 2.04 -11.87
CA TRP A 70 2.95 0.73 -11.29
C TRP A 70 4.20 -0.10 -10.97
N ALA A 71 5.22 -0.09 -11.83
CA ALA A 71 6.46 -0.83 -11.59
C ALA A 71 7.19 -0.31 -10.34
N ASP A 72 7.37 1.01 -10.23
CA ASP A 72 7.98 1.65 -9.07
C ASP A 72 7.18 1.39 -7.79
N THR A 73 5.85 1.39 -7.88
CA THR A 73 4.95 1.06 -6.77
C THR A 73 5.11 -0.40 -6.31
N GLN A 74 5.29 -1.33 -7.25
CA GLN A 74 5.56 -2.73 -6.91
C GLN A 74 6.93 -2.92 -6.27
N ASP A 75 7.95 -2.21 -6.75
CA ASP A 75 9.30 -2.27 -6.17
C ASP A 75 9.34 -1.68 -4.77
N PHE A 76 8.69 -0.54 -4.55
CA PHE A 76 8.49 0.03 -3.21
C PHE A 76 7.81 -0.97 -2.25
N ALA A 77 6.73 -1.62 -2.70
CA ALA A 77 6.03 -2.62 -1.89
C ALA A 77 6.90 -3.85 -1.58
N ARG A 78 7.77 -4.26 -2.52
CA ARG A 78 8.74 -5.35 -2.33
C ARG A 78 9.84 -4.97 -1.34
N GLU A 79 10.35 -3.76 -1.42
CA GLU A 79 11.34 -3.23 -0.48
C GLU A 79 10.76 -3.13 0.94
N HIS A 80 9.50 -2.70 1.06
CA HIS A 80 8.81 -2.64 2.34
C HIS A 80 8.79 -4.02 3.02
N ARG A 81 8.47 -5.09 2.27
CA ARG A 81 8.55 -6.46 2.78
C ARG A 81 9.94 -6.83 3.28
N LYS A 82 10.98 -6.52 2.49
CA LYS A 82 12.36 -6.92 2.79
C LYS A 82 12.90 -6.19 4.02
N TYR A 83 12.67 -4.88 4.12
CA TYR A 83 13.33 -4.05 5.13
C TYR A 83 12.50 -3.83 6.38
N HIS A 84 11.17 -3.76 6.29
CA HIS A 84 10.31 -3.47 7.46
C HIS A 84 9.86 -4.72 8.19
N PHE A 85 9.65 -5.83 7.48
CA PHE A 85 9.22 -7.08 8.09
C PHE A 85 10.37 -8.06 8.32
N MET A 86 11.55 -7.87 7.71
CA MET A 86 12.74 -8.73 7.87
C MET A 86 12.47 -10.23 7.65
N GLY A 87 11.42 -10.58 6.90
CA GLY A 87 10.99 -11.96 6.67
C GLY A 87 9.93 -12.50 7.64
N TYR A 88 9.51 -11.71 8.64
CA TYR A 88 8.40 -12.05 9.53
C TYR A 88 7.03 -11.75 8.92
N ASP A 89 5.99 -12.44 9.38
CA ASP A 89 4.63 -12.26 8.85
C ASP A 89 3.88 -11.05 9.46
N ARG A 90 4.23 -10.62 10.68
CA ARG A 90 3.46 -9.64 11.44
C ARG A 90 4.32 -8.63 12.18
N LEU A 91 3.80 -7.40 12.27
CA LEU A 91 4.38 -6.28 13.00
C LEU A 91 3.36 -5.74 14.02
N CYS A 92 3.77 -5.62 15.28
CA CYS A 92 2.98 -4.89 16.26
C CYS A 92 3.23 -3.38 16.13
N LEU A 93 2.19 -2.61 15.78
CA LEU A 93 2.31 -1.16 15.62
C LEU A 93 2.51 -0.41 16.94
N ARG A 94 2.28 -1.06 18.08
CA ARG A 94 2.46 -0.44 19.41
C ARG A 94 3.90 -0.48 19.90
N CYS A 95 4.56 -1.63 19.79
CA CYS A 95 5.92 -1.82 20.33
C CYS A 95 6.98 -2.17 19.28
N GLY A 96 6.60 -2.29 18.00
CA GLY A 96 7.52 -2.62 16.91
C GLY A 96 7.96 -4.08 16.85
N ALA A 97 7.34 -4.96 17.65
CA ALA A 97 7.70 -6.38 17.66
C ALA A 97 7.34 -7.06 16.33
N LEU A 98 8.30 -7.79 15.76
CA LEU A 98 8.10 -8.66 14.59
C LEU A 98 7.95 -10.11 15.03
N PHE A 99 7.01 -10.84 14.43
CA PHE A 99 6.76 -12.25 14.74
C PHE A 99 6.02 -12.95 13.59
N ASP A 100 6.21 -14.27 13.51
CA ASP A 100 5.52 -15.12 12.53
C ASP A 100 4.12 -15.51 13.03
N ASP A 101 3.28 -15.93 12.10
CA ASP A 101 2.13 -16.74 12.50
C ASP A 101 2.67 -18.02 13.13
N SER A 102 2.35 -18.27 14.41
CA SER A 102 2.73 -19.52 15.05
C SER A 102 2.32 -20.68 14.14
N PRO A 103 3.23 -21.61 13.78
CA PRO A 103 2.81 -22.80 13.06
C PRO A 103 1.72 -23.43 13.90
N ASN A 104 0.58 -23.76 13.29
CA ASN A 104 -0.49 -24.50 13.95
C ASN A 104 0.17 -25.56 14.82
N VAL A 105 0.11 -25.39 16.14
CA VAL A 105 0.46 -26.43 17.08
C VAL A 105 -0.62 -27.46 16.85
N GLU A 106 -0.33 -28.41 15.97
CA GLU A 106 -1.09 -29.64 15.83
C GLU A 106 -1.19 -30.21 17.25
N SER A 107 -2.41 -30.20 17.79
CA SER A 107 -2.68 -30.70 19.13
C SER A 107 -2.01 -32.07 19.29
N PRO A 108 -1.34 -32.35 20.42
CA PRO A 108 -0.79 -33.69 20.66
C PRO A 108 -1.92 -34.71 20.50
N PRO A 109 -1.72 -35.85 19.83
CA PRO A 109 -2.71 -36.90 19.84
C PRO A 109 -2.93 -37.32 21.29
N ASP A 110 -4.18 -37.21 21.74
CA ASP A 110 -4.63 -37.61 23.06
C ASP A 110 -4.04 -38.99 23.42
N GLY A 111 -3.30 -39.02 24.54
CA GLY A 111 -2.83 -40.24 25.18
C GLY A 111 -3.65 -40.55 26.43
#